data_AF-A0A2E9RVX1-F1
#
_entry.id   AF-A0A2E9RVX1-F1
#
_cell.length_a   1.000
_cell.length_b   1.000
_cell.length_c   1.000
_cell.angle_alpha   90.00
_cell.angle_beta   90.00
_cell.angle_gamma   90.00
#
_symmetry.space_group_name_H-M   'P 1'
#
loop_
_entity.id
_entity.type
_entity.pdbx_description
1 polymer ?
#
loop_
_entity_poly.entity_id
_entity_poly.type
_entity_poly.pdbx_seq_one_letter_code
_entity_poly.pdbx_strand_id
1 'polypeptide(L)'
;MELVDYLPVLIQILLAVGIGFGILVVSHIFGQKARHGKIKDSPYECGLAAEVSGKTRYSVKFYVTAMLFILFDVDVVFLIPWTLTHRELAAAGIPILGPMLFFTAILAAGLVYELKSGALEWDS
;
A
#
# COMPACT_ATOMS: atom_id res chain seq x y z
N MET A 1 -27.27 7.04 5.53
CA MET A 1 -26.45 5.97 6.15
C MET A 1 -26.52 6.22 7.63
N GLU A 2 -27.20 5.34 8.32
CA GLU A 2 -27.24 5.38 9.78
C GLU A 2 -25.95 4.76 10.31
N LEU A 3 -25.53 5.15 11.52
CA LEU A 3 -24.30 4.60 12.12
C LEU A 3 -24.35 3.06 12.25
N VAL A 4 -25.57 2.51 12.33
CA VAL A 4 -25.84 1.07 12.39
C VAL A 4 -25.38 0.32 11.14
N ASP A 5 -25.35 0.98 9.97
CA ASP A 5 -24.93 0.36 8.71
C ASP A 5 -23.44 -0.03 8.72
N TYR A 6 -22.63 0.62 9.56
CA TYR A 6 -21.20 0.34 9.73
C TYR A 6 -20.91 -0.73 10.78
N LEU A 7 -21.90 -1.14 11.57
CA LEU A 7 -21.73 -2.12 12.64
C LEU A 7 -21.19 -3.47 12.14
N PRO A 8 -21.66 -4.04 11.01
CA PRO A 8 -21.10 -5.29 10.48
C PRO A 8 -19.61 -5.18 10.13
N VAL A 9 -19.20 -4.04 9.55
CA VAL A 9 -17.80 -3.79 9.18
C VAL A 9 -16.92 -3.70 10.43
N LEU A 10 -17.38 -3.01 11.47
CA LEU A 10 -16.67 -2.93 12.74
C LEU A 10 -16.50 -4.30 13.39
N ILE A 11 -17.56 -5.12 13.43
CA ILE A 11 -17.52 -6.48 13.95
C ILE A 11 -16.52 -7.33 13.17
N GLN A 12 -16.49 -7.22 11.83
CA GLN A 12 -15.55 -7.95 10.99
C GLN A 12 -14.10 -7.58 11.28
N ILE A 13 -13.80 -6.27 11.44
CA ILE A 13 -12.44 -5.81 11.80
C ILE A 13 -12.04 -6.36 13.16
N LEU A 14 -12.92 -6.26 14.16
CA LEU A 14 -12.66 -6.77 15.52
C LEU A 14 -12.44 -8.29 15.52
N LEU A 15 -13.21 -9.03 14.72
CA LEU A 15 -13.04 -10.47 14.59
C LEU A 15 -11.70 -10.81 13.92
N ALA A 16 -11.33 -10.13 12.83
CA ALA A 16 -10.08 -10.37 12.13
C ALA A 16 -8.86 -10.10 13.03
N VAL A 17 -8.87 -8.96 13.73
CA VAL A 17 -7.82 -8.60 14.70
C VAL A 17 -7.83 -9.57 15.88
N GLY A 18 -9.01 -9.92 16.40
CA GLY A 18 -9.16 -10.84 17.52
C GLY A 18 -8.64 -12.25 17.21
N ILE A 19 -8.91 -12.77 16.01
CA ILE A 19 -8.38 -14.06 15.55
C ILE A 19 -6.85 -13.99 15.40
N GLY A 20 -6.34 -12.97 14.70
CA GLY A 20 -4.89 -12.80 14.52
C GLY A 20 -4.15 -12.70 15.86
N PHE A 21 -4.67 -11.88 16.76
CA PHE A 21 -4.14 -11.74 18.11
C PHE A 21 -4.27 -13.04 18.92
N GLY A 22 -5.42 -13.71 18.84
CA GLY A 22 -5.65 -15.00 19.51
C GLY A 22 -4.66 -16.07 19.08
N ILE A 23 -4.38 -16.18 17.78
CA ILE A 23 -3.37 -17.12 17.24
C ILE A 23 -1.98 -16.79 17.79
N LEU A 24 -1.59 -15.51 17.82
CA LEU A 24 -0.31 -15.08 18.37
C LEU A 24 -0.20 -15.40 19.87
N VAL A 25 -1.26 -15.16 20.65
CA VAL A 25 -1.31 -15.46 22.09
C VAL A 25 -1.22 -16.96 22.35
N VAL A 26 -2.03 -17.77 21.65
CA VAL A 26 -1.99 -19.23 21.76
C VAL A 26 -0.60 -19.75 21.36
N SER A 27 -0.03 -19.26 20.25
CA SER A 27 1.32 -19.65 19.82
C SER A 27 2.39 -19.23 20.83
N HIS A 28 2.24 -18.08 21.51
CA HIS A 28 3.19 -17.64 22.52
C HIS A 28 3.10 -18.45 23.83
N ILE A 29 1.90 -18.86 24.23
CA ILE A 29 1.66 -19.65 25.45
C ILE A 29 2.05 -21.12 25.24
N PHE A 30 1.61 -21.73 24.13
CA PHE A 30 1.79 -23.16 23.87
C PHE A 30 3.00 -23.48 22.99
N GLY A 31 3.61 -22.49 22.35
CA GLY A 31 4.79 -22.68 21.51
C GLY A 31 6.01 -23.13 22.31
N GLN A 32 6.84 -23.98 21.71
CA GLN A 32 8.11 -24.37 22.29
C GLN A 32 9.02 -23.14 22.37
N LYS A 33 9.18 -22.60 23.58
CA LYS A 33 10.09 -21.47 23.80
C LYS A 33 11.51 -21.93 23.54
N ALA A 34 12.10 -21.46 22.44
CA ALA A 34 13.53 -21.59 22.23
C ALA A 34 14.25 -20.92 23.42
N ARG A 35 15.28 -21.58 23.95
CA ARG A 35 16.12 -21.00 25.00
C ARG A 35 16.74 -19.72 24.44
N HIS A 36 16.32 -18.56 24.93
CA HIS A 36 16.87 -17.26 24.58
C HIS A 36 18.38 -17.27 24.84
N GLY A 37 19.13 -16.60 24.00
CA GLY A 37 20.58 -16.66 24.03
C GLY A 37 21.18 -15.70 23.03
N LYS A 38 22.35 -15.15 23.37
CA LYS A 38 23.02 -14.09 22.59
C LYS A 38 23.14 -14.36 21.09
N ILE A 39 23.30 -15.63 20.70
CA ILE A 39 23.43 -16.05 19.29
C ILE A 39 22.08 -16.27 18.60
N LYS A 40 21.03 -16.69 19.34
CA LYS A 40 19.69 -16.89 18.76
C LYS A 40 18.96 -15.56 18.56
N ASP A 41 19.25 -14.60 19.43
CA ASP A 41 18.64 -13.27 19.41
C ASP A 41 19.48 -12.26 18.61
N SER A 42 20.62 -12.66 18.04
CA SER A 42 21.44 -11.81 17.15
C SER A 42 20.89 -11.83 15.72
N PRO A 43 20.97 -10.71 14.97
CA PRO A 43 20.62 -10.68 13.55
C PRO A 43 21.39 -11.74 12.76
N TYR A 44 20.74 -12.31 11.75
CA TYR A 44 21.33 -13.36 10.95
C TYR A 44 22.37 -12.79 9.98
N GLU A 45 23.64 -13.20 10.16
CA GLU A 45 24.73 -12.92 9.22
C GLU A 45 25.68 -14.13 9.14
N CYS A 46 25.12 -15.33 8.90
CA CYS A 46 25.90 -16.58 8.77
C CYS A 46 26.88 -16.86 9.93
N GLY A 47 26.55 -16.44 11.16
CA GLY A 47 27.39 -16.63 12.35
C GLY A 47 28.44 -15.55 12.59
N LEU A 48 28.50 -14.52 11.74
CA LEU A 48 29.26 -13.30 11.98
C LEU A 48 28.45 -12.34 12.87
N ALA A 49 29.16 -11.50 13.61
CA ALA A 49 28.52 -10.40 14.32
C ALA A 49 27.96 -9.44 13.28
N ALA A 50 26.65 -9.17 13.34
CA ALA A 50 26.03 -8.26 12.39
C ALA A 50 26.63 -6.86 12.56
N GLU A 51 27.52 -6.48 11.65
CA GLU A 51 28.07 -5.14 11.64
C GLU A 51 27.02 -4.21 11.05
N VAL A 52 26.30 -3.50 11.94
CA VAL A 52 25.53 -2.31 11.56
C VAL A 52 26.52 -1.15 11.32
N SER A 53 27.52 -1.38 10.47
CA SER A 53 28.54 -0.40 10.15
C SER A 53 28.13 0.36 8.91
N GLY A 54 27.68 1.60 9.14
CA GLY A 54 27.40 2.57 8.08
C GLY A 54 25.91 2.86 7.92
N LYS A 55 25.58 4.15 7.82
CA LYS A 55 24.30 4.61 7.27
C LYS A 55 24.27 4.27 5.78
N THR A 56 23.99 3.04 5.44
CA THR A 56 23.73 2.67 4.05
C THR A 56 22.47 3.41 3.61
N ARG A 57 22.62 4.28 2.61
CA ARG A 57 21.47 4.96 2.02
C ARG A 57 20.78 3.94 1.13
N TYR A 58 19.52 3.64 1.43
CA TYR A 58 18.69 2.84 0.55
C TYR A 58 18.53 3.52 -0.81
N SER A 59 18.28 2.72 -1.84
CA SER A 59 18.10 3.22 -3.20
C SER A 59 16.99 4.26 -3.28
N VAL A 60 17.23 5.36 -4.01
CA VAL A 60 16.24 6.42 -4.27
C VAL A 60 15.03 5.87 -5.05
N LYS A 61 15.17 4.71 -5.71
CA LYS A 61 14.09 4.05 -6.46
C LYS A 61 12.84 3.78 -5.60
N PHE A 62 13.00 3.47 -4.30
CA PHE A 62 11.86 3.32 -3.37
C PHE A 62 11.10 4.63 -3.18
N TYR A 63 11.82 5.75 -3.10
CA TYR A 63 11.21 7.08 -2.98
C TYR A 63 10.43 7.45 -4.24
N VAL A 64 11.02 7.24 -5.43
CA VAL A 64 10.35 7.53 -6.71
C VAL A 64 9.08 6.69 -6.86
N THR A 65 9.15 5.40 -6.53
CA THR A 65 7.99 4.50 -6.58
C THR A 65 6.89 4.94 -5.61
N ALA A 66 7.22 5.30 -4.37
CA ALA A 66 6.24 5.76 -3.38
C ALA A 66 5.63 7.12 -3.76
N MET A 67 6.43 8.05 -4.25
CA MET A 67 5.96 9.35 -4.74
C MET A 67 4.97 9.19 -5.90
N LEU A 68 5.29 8.30 -6.85
CA LEU A 68 4.41 7.98 -7.97
C LEU A 68 3.10 7.34 -7.50
N PHE A 69 3.17 6.41 -6.55
CA PHE A 69 1.98 5.80 -5.95
C PHE A 69 1.07 6.84 -5.28
N ILE A 70 1.63 7.77 -4.50
CA ILE A 70 0.86 8.84 -3.85
C ILE A 70 0.16 9.72 -4.89
N LEU A 71 0.84 10.08 -5.98
CA LEU A 71 0.24 10.88 -7.05
C LEU A 71 -0.96 10.15 -7.68
N PHE A 72 -0.82 8.88 -8.05
CA PHE A 72 -1.95 8.11 -8.62
C PHE A 72 -3.08 7.86 -7.63
N ASP A 73 -2.78 7.66 -6.34
CA ASP A 73 -3.80 7.45 -5.31
C ASP A 73 -4.68 8.71 -5.14
N VAL A 74 -4.04 9.89 -5.17
CA VAL A 74 -4.76 11.18 -5.15
C VAL A 74 -5.69 11.32 -6.36
N ASP A 75 -5.29 10.85 -7.53
CA ASP A 75 -6.14 10.92 -8.73
C ASP A 75 -7.39 10.04 -8.60
N VAL A 76 -7.24 8.84 -8.02
CA VAL A 76 -8.37 7.93 -7.74
C VAL A 76 -9.35 8.58 -6.76
N VAL A 77 -8.86 9.31 -5.76
CA VAL A 77 -9.70 10.09 -4.83
C VAL A 77 -10.54 11.15 -5.55
N PHE A 78 -10.07 11.71 -6.68
CA PHE A 78 -10.87 12.61 -7.51
C PHE A 78 -11.83 11.88 -8.45
N LEU A 79 -11.40 10.75 -9.02
CA LEU A 79 -12.19 9.96 -9.96
C LEU A 79 -13.41 9.31 -9.27
N ILE A 80 -13.27 8.78 -8.05
CA ILE A 80 -14.35 8.06 -7.37
C ILE A 80 -15.58 8.96 -7.14
N PRO A 81 -15.50 10.11 -6.44
CA PRO A 81 -16.66 10.96 -6.21
C PRO A 81 -17.28 11.41 -7.54
N TRP A 82 -16.46 11.81 -8.52
CA TRP A 82 -16.93 12.23 -9.82
C TRP A 82 -17.75 11.14 -10.53
N THR A 83 -17.24 9.89 -10.56
CA THR A 83 -17.98 8.77 -11.16
C THR A 83 -19.26 8.44 -10.42
N LEU A 84 -19.31 8.63 -9.10
CA LEU A 84 -20.50 8.34 -8.28
C LEU A 84 -21.57 9.44 -8.37
N THR A 85 -21.18 10.72 -8.44
CA THR A 85 -22.13 11.84 -8.49
C THR A 85 -22.68 12.09 -9.89
N HIS A 86 -21.95 11.72 -10.93
CA HIS A 86 -22.32 12.01 -12.32
C HIS A 86 -22.71 10.77 -13.11
N ARG A 87 -23.19 9.72 -12.44
CA ARG A 87 -23.62 8.47 -13.08
C ARG A 87 -24.65 8.67 -14.20
N GLU A 88 -25.67 9.49 -13.95
CA GLU A 88 -26.73 9.76 -14.92
C GLU A 88 -26.26 10.72 -16.03
N LEU A 89 -25.40 11.68 -15.70
CA LEU A 89 -24.80 12.61 -16.66
C LEU A 89 -23.74 11.93 -17.54
N ALA A 90 -23.01 10.95 -17.02
CA ALA A 90 -22.10 10.12 -17.80
C ALA A 90 -22.87 9.29 -18.85
N ALA A 91 -24.10 8.87 -18.54
CA ALA A 91 -25.00 8.23 -19.50
C ALA A 91 -25.55 9.21 -20.56
N ALA A 92 -25.53 10.52 -20.29
CA ALA A 92 -25.93 11.58 -21.22
C ALA A 92 -24.87 11.90 -22.30
N GLY A 93 -23.72 11.22 -22.29
CA GLY A 93 -22.78 11.17 -23.41
C GLY A 93 -21.45 11.91 -23.20
N ILE A 94 -20.74 12.11 -24.32
CA ILE A 94 -19.35 12.62 -24.40
C ILE A 94 -19.10 13.99 -23.70
N PRO A 95 -20.04 14.96 -23.63
CA PRO A 95 -19.74 16.30 -23.08
C PRO A 95 -19.27 16.32 -21.63
N ILE A 96 -19.77 15.39 -20.80
CA ILE A 96 -19.37 15.28 -19.38
C ILE A 96 -18.16 14.36 -19.22
N LEU A 97 -18.02 13.33 -20.06
CA LEU A 97 -16.88 12.40 -20.02
C LEU A 97 -15.58 13.04 -20.52
N GLY A 98 -15.65 13.97 -21.48
CA GLY A 98 -14.49 14.58 -22.13
C GLY A 98 -13.46 15.19 -21.17
N PRO A 99 -13.85 16.09 -20.24
CA PRO A 99 -12.93 16.67 -19.27
C PRO A 99 -12.24 15.64 -18.38
N MET A 100 -12.94 14.59 -17.93
CA MET A 100 -12.32 13.57 -17.08
C MET A 100 -11.45 12.58 -17.85
N LEU A 101 -11.82 12.25 -19.09
CA LEU A 101 -10.93 11.49 -19.97
C LEU A 101 -9.66 12.28 -20.27
N PHE A 102 -9.76 13.59 -20.47
CA PHE A 102 -8.61 14.46 -20.66
C PHE A 102 -7.72 14.52 -19.41
N PHE A 103 -8.31 14.72 -18.23
CA PHE A 103 -7.60 14.68 -16.94
C PHE A 103 -6.85 13.35 -16.76
N THR A 104 -7.54 12.23 -16.94
CA THR A 104 -6.96 10.88 -16.83
C THR A 104 -5.87 10.65 -17.89
N ALA A 105 -6.07 11.15 -19.12
CA ALA A 105 -5.10 10.98 -20.20
C ALA A 105 -3.79 11.75 -19.95
N ILE A 106 -3.85 12.95 -19.37
CA ILE A 106 -2.64 13.70 -18.99
C ILE A 106 -1.82 12.90 -17.98
N LEU A 107 -2.47 12.34 -16.97
CA LEU A 107 -1.82 11.55 -15.93
C LEU A 107 -1.25 10.24 -16.47
N ALA A 108 -2.02 9.55 -17.32
CA ALA A 108 -1.55 8.36 -18.03
C ALA A 108 -0.35 8.69 -18.94
N ALA A 109 -0.31 9.85 -19.57
CA ALA A 109 0.84 10.29 -20.34
C ALA A 109 2.07 10.54 -19.44
N GLY A 110 1.88 11.09 -18.25
CA GLY A 110 2.92 11.19 -17.21
C GLY A 110 3.47 9.81 -16.80
N LEU A 111 2.59 8.82 -16.61
CA LEU A 111 3.01 7.44 -16.34
C LEU A 111 3.86 6.86 -17.47
N VAL A 112 3.40 7.03 -18.72
CA VAL A 112 4.11 6.55 -19.90
C VAL A 112 5.47 7.23 -20.04
N TYR A 113 5.57 8.51 -19.71
CA TYR A 113 6.85 9.22 -19.67
C TYR A 113 7.80 8.63 -18.63
N GLU A 114 7.35 8.46 -17.39
CA GLU A 114 8.14 7.87 -16.30
C GLU A 114 8.60 6.44 -16.64
N LEU A 115 7.72 5.62 -17.23
CA LEU A 115 8.08 4.27 -17.70
C LEU A 115 9.18 4.31 -18.77
N LYS A 116 9.08 5.24 -19.74
CA LYS A 116 10.11 5.41 -20.77
C LYS A 116 11.42 5.99 -20.24
N SER A 117 11.38 6.75 -19.15
CA SER A 117 12.56 7.34 -18.53
C SER A 117 13.41 6.35 -17.74
N GLY A 118 12.92 5.12 -17.54
CA GLY A 118 13.62 4.09 -16.76
C GLY A 118 13.58 4.33 -15.25
N ALA A 119 12.82 5.32 -14.77
CA ALA A 119 12.70 5.64 -13.34
C ALA A 119 12.17 4.46 -12.49
N LEU A 120 11.45 3.53 -13.14
CA LEU A 120 10.89 2.32 -12.55
C LEU A 120 11.68 1.05 -12.91
N GLU A 121 12.88 1.16 -13.50
CA GLU A 121 13.71 -0.02 -13.79
C GLU A 121 14.50 -0.46 -12.56
N TRP A 122 14.37 -1.73 -12.22
CA TRP A 122 15.06 -2.36 -11.09
C TRP A 122 16.18 -3.23 -11.64
N ASP A 123 17.38 -2.66 -11.74
CA ASP A 123 18.60 -3.48 -11.85
C ASP A 123 18.70 -4.32 -10.58
N SER A 124 18.67 -5.64 -10.79
CA SER A 124 18.93 -6.65 -9.75
C SER A 124 20.42 -6.77 -9.49
#